data_AF-A0A540WHJ5-F1
#
_entry.id   AF-A0A540WHJ5-F1
#
_cell.length_a   1.000
_cell.length_b   1.000
_cell.length_c   1.000
_cell.angle_alpha   90.00
_cell.angle_beta   90.00
_cell.angle_gamma   90.00
#
_symmetry.space_group_name_H-M   'P 1'
#
loop_
_entity.id
_entity.type
_entity.pdbx_description
1 polymer ?
#
loop_
_entity_poly.entity_id
_entity_poly.type
_entity_poly.pdbx_seq_one_letter_code
_entity_poly.pdbx_strand_id
1 'polypeptide(L)'
;GAGTVIVWDRGTWEPVGDARRGLADGKIVFRLHGQKLAGLWELVRISKPGEKKQDQWMLFKKRGDAWARPGTEYDVISALPDSVVQRPLGLIEEREPRDAGSPGAIGAEGAPAAARTDRSKRLPAKLEPQLATLVASVPAGDWIVEPKFDGYRLLA
;
A
#
# COMPACT_ATOMS: atom_id res chain seq x y z
N GLY A 1 14.21 -22.72 6.34
CA GLY A 1 13.10 -22.13 7.11
C GLY A 1 12.93 -22.89 8.41
N ALA A 2 13.82 -22.69 9.37
CA ALA A 2 13.63 -23.23 10.71
C ALA A 2 12.64 -22.35 11.47
N GLY A 3 11.66 -22.96 12.15
CA GLY A 3 10.63 -22.25 12.89
C GLY A 3 9.22 -22.79 12.60
N THR A 4 8.24 -22.30 13.36
CA THR A 4 6.84 -22.68 13.19
C THR A 4 6.28 -22.10 11.89
N VAL A 5 5.65 -22.95 11.09
CA VAL A 5 4.97 -22.56 9.85
C VAL A 5 3.47 -22.70 10.04
N ILE A 6 2.71 -21.67 9.66
CA ILE A 6 1.24 -21.70 9.65
C ILE A 6 0.70 -21.39 8.26
N VAL A 7 -0.48 -21.92 7.96
CA VAL A 7 -1.29 -21.46 6.83
C VAL A 7 -2.05 -20.23 7.30
N TRP A 8 -1.50 -19.05 7.04
CA TRP A 8 -2.08 -17.79 7.50
C TRP A 8 -3.29 -17.34 6.67
N ASP A 9 -3.31 -17.64 5.37
CA ASP A 9 -4.47 -17.45 4.50
C ASP A 9 -4.55 -18.60 3.48
N ARG A 10 -5.74 -18.84 2.94
CA ARG A 10 -6.00 -19.92 1.98
C ARG A 10 -7.18 -19.55 1.10
N GLY A 11 -7.09 -19.87 -0.18
CA GLY A 11 -8.14 -19.63 -1.14
C GLY A 11 -7.73 -19.96 -2.56
N THR A 12 -8.41 -19.35 -3.52
CA THR A 12 -8.05 -19.39 -4.94
C THR A 12 -7.56 -18.03 -5.41
N TRP A 13 -6.97 -18.01 -6.61
CA TRP A 13 -6.56 -16.78 -7.27
C TRP A 13 -6.82 -16.88 -8.76
N GLU A 14 -7.08 -15.73 -9.39
CA GLU A 14 -7.39 -15.63 -10.81
C GLU A 14 -6.52 -14.55 -11.46
N PRO A 15 -5.74 -14.88 -12.51
CA PRO A 15 -4.95 -13.87 -13.20
C PRO A 15 -5.83 -12.91 -14.01
N VAL A 16 -5.41 -11.66 -14.06
CA VAL A 16 -5.92 -10.69 -15.04
C VAL A 16 -5.00 -10.75 -16.26
N GLY A 17 -5.44 -11.45 -17.30
CA GLY A 17 -4.66 -11.71 -18.51
C GLY A 17 -3.81 -12.99 -18.43
N ASP A 18 -2.74 -13.06 -19.22
CA ASP A 18 -1.83 -14.22 -19.26
C ASP A 18 -0.82 -14.16 -18.10
N ALA A 19 -0.98 -15.07 -17.14
CA ALA A 19 -0.10 -15.16 -15.96
C ALA A 19 1.36 -15.49 -16.30
N ARG A 20 1.60 -16.37 -17.28
CA ARG A 20 2.95 -16.83 -17.63
C ARG A 20 3.73 -15.71 -18.30
N ARG A 21 3.06 -15.00 -19.22
CA ARG A 21 3.63 -13.81 -19.84
C ARG A 21 3.87 -12.72 -18.79
N GLY A 22 2.93 -12.46 -17.89
CA GLY A 22 3.11 -11.48 -16.82
C GLY A 22 4.30 -11.79 -15.90
N LEU A 23 4.51 -13.06 -15.56
CA LEU A 23 5.66 -13.47 -14.76
C LEU A 23 7.00 -13.26 -15.48
N ALA A 24 7.05 -13.55 -16.79
CA ALA A 24 8.20 -13.31 -17.65
C ALA A 24 8.49 -11.81 -17.81
N ASP A 25 7.46 -11.00 -18.02
CA ASP A 25 7.53 -9.55 -18.18
C ASP A 25 7.78 -8.82 -16.84
N GLY A 26 7.74 -9.54 -15.71
CA GLY A 26 8.02 -8.98 -14.38
C GLY A 26 6.83 -8.27 -13.75
N LYS A 27 5.61 -8.48 -14.24
CA LYS A 27 4.39 -7.85 -13.72
C LYS A 27 3.17 -8.75 -13.91
N ILE A 28 2.56 -9.16 -12.81
CA ILE A 28 1.31 -9.94 -12.82
C ILE A 28 0.25 -9.25 -11.96
N VAL A 29 -0.95 -9.10 -12.52
CA VAL A 29 -2.13 -8.62 -11.81
C VAL A 29 -3.07 -9.80 -11.64
N PHE A 30 -3.65 -9.96 -10.46
CA PHE A 30 -4.53 -11.08 -10.14
C PHE A 30 -5.53 -10.72 -9.06
N ARG A 31 -6.63 -11.46 -9.01
CA ARG A 31 -7.61 -11.41 -7.93
C ARG A 31 -7.33 -12.54 -6.94
N LEU A 32 -7.41 -12.24 -5.65
CA LEU A 32 -7.39 -13.24 -4.58
C LEU A 32 -8.82 -13.49 -4.08
N HIS A 33 -9.12 -14.73 -3.78
CA HIS A 33 -10.35 -15.20 -3.15
C HIS A 33 -9.98 -16.00 -1.89
N GLY A 34 -9.47 -15.29 -0.88
CA GLY A 34 -8.97 -15.85 0.36
C GLY A 34 -9.95 -15.75 1.54
N GLN A 35 -9.54 -16.32 2.67
CA GLN A 35 -10.24 -16.14 3.93
C GLN A 35 -9.91 -14.79 4.59
N LYS A 36 -8.74 -14.23 4.29
CA LYS A 36 -8.30 -12.91 4.80
C LYS A 36 -8.06 -11.90 3.69
N LEU A 37 -7.43 -12.31 2.59
CA LEU A 37 -7.12 -11.43 1.46
C LEU A 37 -8.09 -11.63 0.31
N ALA A 38 -8.66 -10.53 -0.21
CA ALA A 38 -9.52 -10.54 -1.38
C ALA A 38 -9.26 -9.37 -2.32
N GLY A 39 -9.91 -9.42 -3.48
CA GLY A 39 -9.87 -8.36 -4.49
C GLY A 39 -8.59 -8.37 -5.32
N LEU A 40 -8.34 -7.26 -6.02
CA LEU A 40 -7.21 -7.14 -6.95
C LEU A 40 -5.88 -6.80 -6.26
N TRP A 41 -4.83 -7.47 -6.73
CA TRP A 41 -3.44 -7.36 -6.32
C TRP A 41 -2.51 -7.30 -7.53
N GLU A 42 -1.29 -6.82 -7.31
CA GLU A 42 -0.25 -6.73 -8.32
C GLU A 42 1.09 -7.14 -7.74
N LEU A 43 1.81 -8.02 -8.43
CA LEU A 43 3.17 -8.40 -8.10
C LEU A 43 4.10 -7.84 -9.19
N VAL A 44 5.08 -7.02 -8.78
CA VAL A 44 6.00 -6.31 -9.68
C VAL A 44 7.44 -6.67 -9.33
N ARG A 45 8.22 -7.06 -10.33
CA ARG A 45 9.66 -7.29 -10.22
C ARG A 45 10.38 -5.95 -10.29
N ILE A 46 11.24 -5.68 -9.32
CA ILE A 46 11.99 -4.42 -9.21
C ILE A 46 13.48 -4.57 -9.50
N SER A 47 13.99 -5.80 -9.60
CA SER A 47 15.37 -6.07 -10.03
C SER A 47 15.55 -5.86 -11.54
N LYS A 48 16.72 -5.36 -11.94
CA LYS A 48 17.07 -5.22 -13.37
C LYS A 48 17.46 -6.58 -13.96
N PRO A 49 17.13 -6.85 -15.24
CA PRO A 49 17.62 -8.05 -15.93
C PRO A 49 19.15 -8.12 -15.87
N GLY A 50 19.70 -9.22 -15.35
CA GLY A 50 21.15 -9.46 -15.27
C GLY A 50 21.83 -9.16 -13.93
N GLU A 51 21.10 -8.66 -12.92
CA GLU A 51 21.64 -8.55 -11.55
C GLU A 51 21.74 -9.94 -10.89
N LYS A 52 22.88 -10.26 -10.27
CA LYS A 52 23.16 -11.56 -9.61
C LYS A 52 22.38 -11.78 -8.30
N LYS A 53 21.51 -10.85 -7.90
CA LYS A 53 20.67 -10.98 -6.70
C LYS A 53 19.37 -11.70 -7.07
N GLN A 54 18.79 -12.42 -6.11
CA GLN A 54 17.46 -13.00 -6.24
C GLN A 54 16.48 -11.94 -6.78
N ASP A 55 15.62 -12.37 -7.71
CA ASP A 55 14.58 -11.51 -8.29
C ASP A 55 13.74 -10.91 -7.16
N GLN A 56 13.86 -9.60 -6.96
CA GLN A 56 13.14 -8.91 -5.91
C GLN A 56 11.76 -8.55 -6.45
N TRP A 57 10.72 -9.06 -5.80
CA TRP A 57 9.33 -8.79 -6.12
C TRP A 57 8.66 -7.98 -5.01
N MET A 58 7.73 -7.11 -5.41
CA MET A 58 6.91 -6.34 -4.49
C MET A 58 5.44 -6.60 -4.78
N LEU A 59 4.69 -6.89 -3.73
CA LEU A 59 3.25 -7.16 -3.77
C LEU A 59 2.50 -5.89 -3.35
N PHE A 60 1.53 -5.48 -4.17
CA PHE A 60 0.71 -4.30 -3.93
C PHE A 60 -0.77 -4.65 -3.96
N LYS A 61 -1.54 -4.08 -3.04
CA LYS A 61 -2.99 -4.02 -3.17
C LYS A 61 -3.36 -2.99 -4.24
N LYS A 62 -4.22 -3.34 -5.20
CA LYS A 62 -4.67 -2.37 -6.20
C LYS A 62 -5.49 -1.26 -5.54
N ARG A 63 -5.12 -0.01 -5.82
CA ARG A 63 -5.86 1.19 -5.40
C ARG A 63 -7.23 1.23 -6.08
N GLY A 64 -8.24 1.71 -5.35
CA GLY A 64 -9.62 1.80 -5.84
C GLY A 64 -10.34 0.45 -5.95
N ASP A 65 -9.69 -0.66 -5.58
CA ASP A 65 -10.38 -1.95 -5.46
C ASP A 65 -11.30 -1.95 -4.23
N ALA A 66 -12.46 -2.59 -4.37
CA ALA A 66 -13.48 -2.65 -3.32
C ALA A 66 -12.95 -3.17 -1.98
N TRP A 67 -11.90 -3.99 -1.96
CA TRP A 67 -11.29 -4.57 -0.76
C TRP A 67 -10.07 -3.80 -0.25
N ALA A 68 -9.68 -2.70 -0.90
CA ALA A 68 -8.58 -1.87 -0.43
C ALA A 68 -8.99 -1.11 0.84
N ARG A 69 -8.14 -1.18 1.87
CA ARG A 69 -8.28 -0.41 3.11
C ARG A 69 -6.97 0.34 3.39
N PRO A 70 -7.02 1.58 3.91
CA PRO A 70 -5.83 2.26 4.38
C PRO A 70 -5.16 1.45 5.50
N GLY A 71 -3.85 1.25 5.44
CA GLY A 71 -3.11 0.52 6.49
C GLY A 71 -3.17 1.20 7.86
N THR A 72 -3.44 2.50 7.91
CA THR A 72 -3.69 3.25 9.15
C THR A 72 -5.04 2.97 9.79
N GLU A 73 -6.01 2.48 9.00
CA GLU A 73 -7.34 2.12 9.47
C GLU A 73 -7.43 0.64 9.84
N TYR A 74 -6.75 -0.21 9.08
CA TYR A 74 -6.79 -1.65 9.28
C TYR A 74 -5.50 -2.35 8.87
N ASP A 75 -4.84 -2.95 9.84
CA ASP A 75 -3.75 -3.89 9.63
C ASP A 75 -4.27 -5.33 9.77
N VAL A 76 -4.39 -6.01 8.64
CA VAL A 76 -4.87 -7.39 8.56
C VAL A 76 -3.95 -8.37 9.30
N ILE A 77 -2.65 -8.09 9.38
CA ILE A 77 -1.67 -8.99 10.01
C ILE A 77 -1.92 -9.02 11.52
N SER A 78 -2.07 -7.84 12.12
CA SER A 78 -2.37 -7.70 13.55
C SER A 78 -3.81 -8.13 13.88
N ALA A 79 -4.78 -7.80 13.02
CA ALA A 79 -6.19 -8.11 13.27
C ALA A 79 -6.51 -9.61 13.14
N LEU A 80 -5.84 -10.32 12.23
CA LEU A 80 -6.10 -11.73 11.94
C LEU A 80 -4.79 -12.55 11.97
N PRO A 81 -4.16 -12.76 13.13
CA PRO A 81 -2.83 -13.41 13.22
C PRO A 81 -2.88 -14.94 13.08
N ASP A 82 -4.03 -15.56 13.34
CA ASP A 82 -4.15 -17.02 13.51
C ASP A 82 -4.12 -17.83 12.20
N SER A 83 -3.83 -19.13 12.31
CA SER A 83 -3.91 -20.08 11.19
C SER A 83 -5.36 -20.31 10.74
N VAL A 84 -5.62 -20.21 9.44
CA VAL A 84 -6.95 -20.47 8.86
C VAL A 84 -7.30 -21.96 8.76
N VAL A 85 -6.34 -22.85 9.01
CA VAL A 85 -6.60 -24.30 9.10
C VAL A 85 -7.08 -24.66 10.50
N GLN A 86 -6.53 -24.03 11.53
CA GLN A 86 -6.90 -24.27 12.92
C GLN A 86 -8.13 -23.46 13.34
N ARG A 87 -8.25 -22.23 12.82
CA ARG A 87 -9.38 -21.32 13.05
C ARG A 87 -9.90 -20.81 11.70
N PRO A 88 -10.68 -21.63 10.97
CA PRO A 88 -11.25 -21.22 9.70
C PRO A 88 -12.17 -20.02 9.88
N LEU A 89 -12.04 -19.04 8.98
CA LEU A 89 -12.92 -17.88 8.89
C LEU A 89 -13.96 -18.09 7.78
N GLY A 90 -13.69 -18.90 6.77
CA GLY A 90 -14.45 -18.89 5.52
C GLY A 90 -14.03 -17.72 4.62
N LEU A 91 -14.44 -17.75 3.34
CA LEU A 91 -14.02 -16.75 2.37
C LEU A 91 -14.50 -15.35 2.81
N ILE A 92 -13.61 -14.36 2.76
CA ILE A 92 -13.97 -13.00 3.20
C ILE A 92 -15.09 -12.41 2.33
N GLU A 93 -15.15 -12.80 1.05
CA GLU A 93 -16.20 -12.37 0.13
C GLU A 93 -17.59 -12.89 0.51
N GLU A 94 -17.67 -14.06 1.17
CA GLU A 94 -18.92 -14.63 1.67
C GLU A 94 -19.33 -14.00 3.01
N ARG A 95 -18.35 -13.76 3.89
CA ARG A 95 -18.59 -13.15 5.21
C ARG A 95 -18.96 -11.67 5.14
N GLU A 96 -18.34 -10.96 4.21
CA GLU A 96 -18.44 -9.51 4.06
C GLU A 96 -18.75 -9.19 2.59
N PRO A 97 -19.95 -9.53 2.10
CA PRO A 97 -20.30 -9.29 0.71
C PRO A 97 -20.17 -7.79 0.40
N ARG A 98 -19.27 -7.47 -0.53
CA ARG A 98 -19.15 -6.14 -1.12
C ARG A 98 -19.83 -6.20 -2.48
N ASP A 99 -20.83 -5.36 -2.71
CA ASP A 99 -21.47 -5.27 -4.02
C ASP A 99 -20.40 -5.01 -5.08
N ALA A 100 -20.26 -5.93 -6.05
CA ALA A 100 -19.43 -5.75 -7.24
C ALA A 100 -20.10 -4.78 -8.24
N GLY A 101 -20.68 -3.69 -7.72
CA GLY A 101 -21.50 -2.73 -8.42
C GLY A 101 -20.75 -1.42 -8.67
N SER A 102 -20.26 -1.29 -9.91
CA SER A 102 -19.62 -0.12 -10.53
C SER A 102 -18.23 0.27 -10.00
N PRO A 103 -17.29 0.64 -10.89
CA PRO A 103 -16.25 1.58 -10.49
C PRO A 103 -17.00 2.85 -10.10
N GLY A 104 -17.30 2.97 -8.80
CA GLY A 104 -17.93 4.14 -8.22
C GLY A 104 -17.19 5.34 -8.77
N ALA A 105 -17.97 6.17 -9.44
CA ALA A 105 -17.57 7.37 -10.11
C ALA A 105 -16.38 8.02 -9.42
N ILE A 106 -15.46 8.52 -10.23
CA ILE A 106 -14.96 9.89 -10.07
C ILE A 106 -16.17 10.82 -9.89
N GLY A 107 -16.78 10.76 -8.72
CA GLY A 107 -17.66 11.75 -8.15
C GLY A 107 -16.73 12.75 -7.50
N ALA A 108 -16.68 13.92 -8.12
CA ALA A 108 -16.35 15.13 -7.39
C ALA A 108 -17.20 15.17 -6.09
N GLU A 109 -16.59 15.74 -5.04
CA GLU A 109 -17.08 15.85 -3.64
C GLU A 109 -16.83 14.61 -2.76
N GLY A 110 -16.03 14.64 -1.69
CA GLY A 110 -15.32 15.72 -1.04
C GLY A 110 -13.87 15.34 -0.80
N ALA A 111 -12.96 16.21 -1.26
CA ALA A 111 -11.67 16.35 -0.60
C ALA A 111 -11.93 16.48 0.91
N PRO A 112 -11.12 15.86 1.80
CA PRO A 112 -11.12 16.30 3.17
C PRO A 112 -10.92 17.81 3.13
N ALA A 113 -11.79 18.56 3.79
CA ALA A 113 -11.66 20.00 3.90
C ALA A 113 -10.23 20.25 4.39
N ALA A 114 -9.35 20.64 3.46
CA ALA A 114 -8.07 21.20 3.82
C ALA A 114 -8.46 22.30 4.79
N ALA A 115 -8.03 22.14 6.04
CA ALA A 115 -8.12 23.18 7.03
C ALA A 115 -7.75 24.47 6.29
N ARG A 116 -8.67 25.44 6.24
CA ARG A 116 -8.43 26.72 5.60
C ARG A 116 -7.34 27.39 6.41
N THR A 117 -6.09 27.04 6.14
CA THR A 117 -4.95 27.83 6.56
C THR A 117 -5.01 29.06 5.68
N ASP A 118 -5.16 30.20 6.33
CA ASP A 118 -4.97 31.54 5.78
C ASP A 118 -3.92 31.51 4.64
N ARG A 119 -4.41 31.65 3.40
CA ARG A 119 -3.58 31.68 2.18
C ARG A 119 -2.96 33.05 1.92
N SER A 120 -2.84 33.92 2.94
CA SER A 120 -2.32 35.27 2.78
C SER A 120 -0.80 35.41 2.80
N LYS A 121 -0.02 34.32 2.78
CA LYS A 121 1.42 34.42 2.49
C LYS A 121 1.70 33.93 1.08
N ARG A 122 2.00 34.88 0.19
CA ARG A 122 2.54 34.60 -1.15
C ARG A 122 3.73 33.67 -0.99
N LEU A 123 3.67 32.50 -1.62
CA LEU A 123 4.83 31.63 -1.75
C LEU A 123 5.97 32.40 -2.44
N PRO A 124 7.23 32.17 -2.06
CA PRO A 124 8.35 32.80 -2.71
C PRO A 124 8.37 32.42 -4.20
N ALA A 125 8.80 33.35 -5.06
CA ALA A 125 8.85 33.14 -6.51
C ALA A 125 9.79 31.99 -6.92
N LYS A 126 10.67 31.55 -6.01
CA LYS A 126 11.60 30.44 -6.18
C LYS A 126 11.67 29.64 -4.87
N LEU A 127 11.49 28.33 -4.97
CA LEU A 127 11.71 27.39 -3.87
C LEU A 127 13.07 26.73 -4.07
N GLU A 128 13.95 26.80 -3.07
CA GLU A 128 15.24 26.13 -3.07
C GLU A 128 15.25 25.02 -2.00
N PRO A 129 15.93 23.89 -2.24
CA PRO A 129 16.07 22.84 -1.24
C PRO A 129 16.66 23.38 0.05
N GLN A 130 16.03 23.07 1.19
CA GLN A 130 16.63 23.32 2.49
C GLN A 130 17.82 22.38 2.68
N LEU A 131 19.02 22.92 2.50
CA LEU A 131 20.27 22.23 2.79
C LEU A 131 20.31 21.90 4.29
N ALA A 132 20.50 20.62 4.60
CA ALA A 132 20.65 20.19 5.98
C ALA A 132 22.08 20.53 6.44
N THR A 133 22.21 21.54 7.30
CA THR A 133 23.46 21.78 8.03
C THR A 133 23.46 20.86 9.25
N LEU A 134 24.51 20.04 9.38
CA LEU A 134 24.66 19.17 10.55
C LEU A 134 24.87 20.02 11.80
N VAL A 135 24.02 19.82 12.81
CA VAL A 135 24.09 20.50 14.11
C VAL A 135 24.11 19.46 15.22
N ALA A 136 24.81 19.77 16.32
CA ALA A 136 24.96 18.87 17.47
C ALA A 136 23.73 18.85 18.39
N SER A 137 22.87 19.87 18.32
CA SER A 137 21.66 19.99 19.14
C SER A 137 20.55 20.67 18.36
N VAL A 138 19.31 20.47 18.81
CA VAL A 138 18.13 21.15 18.24
C VAL A 138 18.28 22.67 18.47
N PRO A 139 18.15 23.51 17.44
CA PRO A 139 18.28 24.95 17.61
C PRO A 139 17.12 25.54 18.44
N ALA A 140 17.32 26.72 19.04
CA ALA A 140 16.26 27.38 19.82
C ALA A 140 15.11 27.90 18.93
N GLY A 141 13.89 27.95 19.46
CA GLY A 141 12.71 28.50 18.78
C GLY A 141 11.52 27.53 18.70
N ASP A 142 10.47 27.96 18.00
CA ASP A 142 9.30 27.13 17.71
C ASP A 142 9.55 26.28 16.46
N TRP A 143 9.44 24.95 16.60
CA TRP A 143 9.73 24.01 15.52
C TRP A 143 8.52 23.14 15.20
N ILE A 144 8.33 22.90 13.90
CA ILE A 144 7.42 21.86 13.39
C ILE A 144 8.30 20.66 13.01
N VAL A 145 7.97 19.49 13.54
CA VAL A 145 8.69 18.24 13.28
C VAL A 145 7.83 17.34 12.40
N GLU A 146 8.42 16.82 11.33
CA GLU A 146 7.78 15.86 10.43
C GLU A 146 8.58 14.55 10.43
N PRO A 147 8.01 13.42 10.87
CA PRO A 147 8.66 12.12 10.76
C PRO A 147 8.78 11.71 9.28
N LYS A 148 10.01 11.50 8.80
CA LYS A 148 10.27 11.04 7.43
C LYS A 148 10.39 9.51 7.39
N PHE A 149 9.51 8.87 6.60
CA PHE A 149 9.55 7.42 6.36
C PHE A 149 10.20 7.05 5.03
N ASP A 150 10.40 8.03 4.14
CA ASP A 150 11.20 7.92 2.92
C ASP A 150 12.10 9.16 2.79
N GLY A 151 13.26 9.01 2.16
CA GLY A 151 14.31 10.03 2.13
C GLY A 151 14.03 11.27 1.27
N TYR A 152 12.77 11.59 0.98
CA TYR A 152 12.40 12.70 0.10
C TYR A 152 11.77 13.86 0.89
N ARG A 153 12.26 15.08 0.63
CA ARG A 153 11.61 16.32 1.08
C ARG A 153 10.79 16.87 -0.07
N LEU A 154 9.46 16.87 0.10
CA LEU A 154 8.57 17.62 -0.79
C LEU A 154 8.78 19.13 -0.53
N LEU A 155 8.87 19.90 -1.62
CA LEU A 155 8.80 21.36 -1.56
C LEU A 155 7.31 21.73 -1.57
N ALA A 156 6.86 22.46 -0.54
CA ALA A 156 5.50 23.00 -0.43
C ALA A 156 5.54 24.53 -0.62
#